data_AF-A7T267-F1
#
_entry.id   AF-A7T267-F1
#
_cell.length_a   1.000
_cell.length_b   1.000
_cell.length_c   1.000
_cell.angle_alpha   90.00
_cell.angle_beta   90.00
_cell.angle_gamma   90.00
#
_symmetry.space_group_name_H-M   'P 1'
#
loop_
_entity.id
_entity.type
_entity.pdbx_description
1 polymer ?
#
loop_
_entity_poly.entity_id
_entity_poly.type
_entity_poly.pdbx_seq_one_letter_code
_entity_poly.pdbx_strand_id
1 'polypeptide(L)'
;FFIQNLFIPSNGRRVTWYSCGPTVYDASHMGHARSYITFDIVRRVLQSYFNYDVFCVMNVTDIDDKIIHRARRNHLQEKYREENSDPKKILSDIQVALQPYVKKMEDTKDEDKKNMFIKIIEKVQSTCGKLEALLQ
;
A
#
# COMPACT_ATOMS: atom_id res chain seq x y z
N PHE A 1 6.18 -34.42 -8.67
CA PHE A 1 5.22 -34.48 -9.78
C PHE A 1 4.03 -33.60 -9.43
N PHE A 2 3.95 -32.40 -10.02
CA PHE A 2 2.79 -31.52 -9.86
C PHE A 2 1.59 -32.20 -10.53
N ILE A 3 0.60 -32.60 -9.74
CA ILE A 3 -0.67 -33.11 -10.29
C ILE A 3 -1.43 -31.88 -10.81
N GLN A 4 -1.29 -31.60 -12.10
CA GLN A 4 -2.21 -30.69 -12.78
C GLN A 4 -3.45 -31.52 -13.14
N ASN A 5 -4.56 -31.25 -12.44
CA ASN A 5 -5.84 -31.83 -12.80
C ASN A 5 -6.33 -31.21 -14.11
N LEU A 6 -6.97 -32.03 -14.96
CA LEU A 6 -7.60 -31.54 -16.18
C LEU A 6 -8.70 -30.54 -15.82
N PHE A 7 -8.67 -29.37 -16.44
CA PHE A 7 -9.71 -28.37 -16.28
C PHE A 7 -10.93 -28.74 -17.12
N ILE A 8 -12.07 -29.00 -16.47
CA ILE A 8 -13.36 -29.30 -17.11
C ILE A 8 -14.41 -28.35 -16.51
N PRO A 9 -15.04 -27.45 -17.31
CA PRO A 9 -16.08 -26.58 -16.80
C PRO A 9 -17.33 -27.36 -16.38
N SER A 10 -18.05 -26.85 -15.39
CA SER A 10 -19.26 -27.48 -14.85
C SER A 10 -20.47 -27.41 -15.80
N ASN A 11 -20.50 -26.46 -16.74
CA ASN A 11 -21.61 -26.27 -17.69
C ASN A 11 -21.10 -26.04 -19.11
N GLY A 12 -20.81 -27.12 -19.83
CA GLY A 12 -20.36 -27.07 -21.23
C GLY A 12 -19.11 -26.20 -21.40
N ARG A 13 -19.22 -25.13 -22.20
CA ARG A 13 -18.13 -24.15 -22.42
C ARG A 13 -18.25 -22.89 -21.55
N ARG A 14 -19.18 -22.85 -20.60
CA ARG A 14 -19.31 -21.71 -19.68
C ARG A 14 -18.38 -21.89 -18.49
N VAL A 15 -17.54 -20.88 -18.26
CA VAL A 15 -16.62 -20.80 -17.13
C VAL A 15 -17.04 -19.63 -16.25
N THR A 16 -17.40 -19.91 -15.00
CA THR A 16 -17.63 -18.87 -13.99
C THR A 16 -16.38 -18.70 -13.16
N TRP A 17 -15.88 -17.48 -13.04
CA TRP A 17 -14.62 -17.16 -12.37
C TRP A 17 -14.83 -16.03 -11.38
N TYR A 18 -14.50 -16.26 -10.11
CA TYR A 18 -14.33 -15.20 -9.10
C TYR A 18 -12.84 -14.86 -8.88
N SER A 19 -12.51 -13.57 -8.89
CA SER A 19 -11.19 -13.05 -8.51
C SER A 19 -11.32 -12.10 -7.32
N CYS A 20 -10.43 -12.24 -6.33
CA CYS A 20 -10.37 -11.30 -5.22
C CYS A 20 -9.87 -9.94 -5.71
N GLY A 21 -10.69 -8.90 -5.57
CA GLY A 21 -10.28 -7.53 -5.88
C GLY A 21 -9.62 -6.81 -4.70
N PRO A 22 -9.39 -5.50 -4.84
CA PRO A 22 -8.56 -4.75 -3.91
C PRO A 22 -9.32 -4.33 -2.65
N THR A 23 -8.58 -4.17 -1.55
CA THR A 23 -8.97 -3.32 -0.42
C THR A 23 -8.59 -1.88 -0.73
N VAL A 24 -9.56 -1.00 -0.92
CA VAL A 24 -9.35 0.36 -1.47
C VAL A 24 -8.92 1.39 -0.41
N TYR A 25 -7.89 1.08 0.39
CA TYR A 25 -7.36 1.98 1.41
C TYR A 25 -6.24 2.92 0.91
N ASP A 26 -5.61 2.63 -0.22
CA ASP A 26 -4.55 3.45 -0.81
C ASP A 26 -4.50 3.27 -2.34
N ALA A 27 -3.69 4.08 -3.01
CA ALA A 27 -3.46 3.97 -4.45
C ALA A 27 -2.93 2.58 -4.84
N SER A 28 -3.33 2.12 -6.03
CA SER A 28 -2.83 0.86 -6.56
C SER A 28 -1.34 0.93 -6.89
N HIS A 29 -0.64 -0.16 -6.63
CA HIS A 29 0.80 -0.30 -6.85
C HIS A 29 1.07 -1.43 -7.85
N MET A 30 2.34 -1.60 -8.27
CA MET A 30 2.71 -2.60 -9.29
C MET A 30 2.31 -4.04 -8.90
N GLY A 31 2.22 -4.34 -7.61
CA GLY A 31 1.72 -5.63 -7.12
C GLY A 31 0.29 -5.91 -7.57
N HIS A 32 -0.61 -4.92 -7.46
CA HIS A 32 -1.99 -5.04 -7.95
C HIS A 32 -2.04 -5.21 -9.47
N ALA A 33 -1.28 -4.38 -10.20
CA ALA A 33 -1.25 -4.42 -11.66
C ALA A 33 -0.82 -5.79 -12.18
N ARG A 34 0.24 -6.38 -11.60
CA ARG A 34 0.71 -7.72 -11.97
C ARG A 34 -0.38 -8.77 -11.82
N SER A 35 -1.10 -8.78 -10.70
CA SER A 35 -2.16 -9.76 -10.45
C SER A 35 -3.29 -9.62 -11.47
N TYR A 36 -3.80 -8.41 -11.68
CA TYR A 36 -4.91 -8.18 -12.60
C TYR A 36 -4.55 -8.45 -14.06
N ILE A 37 -3.34 -8.09 -14.49
CA ILE A 37 -2.86 -8.40 -15.84
C ILE A 37 -2.74 -9.91 -16.03
N THR A 38 -2.21 -10.63 -15.04
CA THR A 38 -2.10 -12.10 -15.12
C THR A 38 -3.47 -12.74 -15.30
N PHE A 39 -4.47 -12.32 -14.51
CA PHE A 39 -5.84 -12.80 -14.65
C PHE A 39 -6.46 -12.43 -15.99
N ASP A 40 -6.22 -11.20 -16.49
CA ASP A 40 -6.72 -10.76 -17.78
C ASP A 40 -6.13 -11.57 -18.94
N ILE A 41 -4.82 -11.90 -18.90
CA ILE A 41 -4.17 -12.74 -19.89
C ILE A 41 -4.82 -14.13 -19.93
N VAL A 42 -4.98 -14.77 -18.77
CA VAL A 42 -5.60 -16.12 -18.71
C VAL A 42 -7.04 -16.07 -19.21
N ARG A 43 -7.82 -15.06 -18.80
CA ARG A 43 -9.19 -14.85 -19.31
C ARG A 43 -9.21 -14.71 -20.83
N ARG A 44 -8.31 -13.90 -21.40
CA ARG A 44 -8.21 -13.71 -22.85
C ARG A 44 -7.83 -14.98 -23.59
N VAL A 45 -6.92 -15.79 -23.04
CA VAL A 45 -6.56 -17.09 -23.62
C VAL A 45 -7.75 -18.04 -23.61
N LEU A 46 -8.49 -18.13 -22.50
CA LEU A 46 -9.69 -18.97 -22.40
C LEU A 46 -10.78 -18.54 -23.40
N GLN A 47 -11.03 -17.23 -23.54
CA GLN A 47 -12.06 -16.69 -24.42
C GLN A 47 -11.66 -16.73 -25.90
N SER A 48 -10.43 -16.32 -26.24
CA SER A 48 -10.04 -16.07 -27.64
C SER A 48 -9.44 -17.31 -28.31
N TYR A 49 -8.63 -18.08 -27.58
CA TYR A 49 -7.94 -19.24 -28.14
C TYR A 49 -8.73 -20.54 -27.94
N PHE A 50 -9.36 -20.70 -26.76
CA PHE A 50 -10.15 -21.90 -26.44
C PHE A 50 -11.67 -21.70 -26.58
N ASN A 51 -12.13 -20.51 -26.98
CA ASN A 51 -13.54 -20.19 -27.22
C ASN A 51 -14.48 -20.57 -26.05
N TYR A 52 -14.04 -20.37 -24.81
CA TYR A 52 -14.90 -20.49 -23.63
C TYR A 52 -15.75 -19.22 -23.44
N ASP A 53 -16.97 -19.39 -22.95
CA ASP A 53 -17.83 -18.31 -22.44
C ASP A 53 -17.45 -18.03 -20.98
N VAL A 54 -16.55 -17.06 -20.77
CA VAL A 54 -16.06 -16.72 -19.43
C VAL A 54 -16.88 -15.60 -18.80
N PHE A 55 -17.55 -15.91 -17.70
CA PHE A 55 -18.20 -14.96 -16.81
C PHE A 55 -17.30 -14.72 -15.59
N CYS A 56 -16.63 -13.56 -15.54
CA CYS A 56 -15.70 -13.21 -14.48
C CYS A 56 -16.28 -12.13 -13.57
N VAL A 57 -16.20 -12.32 -12.25
CA VAL A 57 -16.60 -11.36 -11.22
C VAL A 57 -15.41 -11.04 -10.32
N MET A 58 -15.28 -9.77 -9.97
CA MET A 58 -14.28 -9.29 -9.01
C MET A 58 -14.97 -8.43 -7.96
N ASN A 59 -14.71 -8.69 -6.68
CA ASN A 59 -15.24 -7.88 -5.60
C ASN A 59 -14.41 -6.60 -5.39
N VAL A 60 -14.94 -5.65 -4.62
CA VAL A 60 -14.17 -4.55 -4.05
C VAL A 60 -14.37 -4.60 -2.55
N THR A 61 -13.28 -4.55 -1.78
CA THR A 61 -13.36 -4.48 -0.33
C THR A 61 -13.32 -3.00 0.07
N ASP A 62 -14.50 -2.44 0.31
CA ASP A 62 -14.73 -1.04 0.69
C ASP A 62 -14.82 -0.83 2.21
N ILE A 63 -14.90 -1.92 2.99
CA ILE A 63 -14.87 -1.91 4.45
C ILE A 63 -13.79 -2.91 4.93
N ASP A 64 -12.78 -2.40 5.62
CA ASP A 64 -11.67 -3.18 6.20
C ASP A 64 -10.96 -2.32 7.27
N ASP A 65 -10.30 -2.96 8.25
CA ASP A 65 -9.54 -2.26 9.29
C ASP A 65 -8.49 -1.31 8.70
N LYS A 66 -7.86 -1.67 7.58
CA LYS A 66 -6.88 -0.81 6.90
C LYS A 66 -7.50 0.48 6.39
N ILE A 67 -8.75 0.43 5.93
CA ILE A 67 -9.50 1.62 5.48
C ILE A 67 -9.80 2.52 6.68
N ILE A 68 -10.30 1.93 7.77
CA ILE A 68 -10.63 2.66 9.00
C ILE A 68 -9.38 3.35 9.57
N HIS A 69 -8.26 2.62 9.67
CA HIS A 69 -7.00 3.18 10.16
C HIS A 69 -6.44 4.28 9.25
N ARG A 70 -6.54 4.11 7.92
CA ARG A 70 -6.12 5.15 6.97
C ARG A 70 -6.97 6.42 7.11
N ALA A 71 -8.29 6.28 7.14
CA ALA A 71 -9.21 7.40 7.28
C ALA A 71 -8.94 8.18 8.56
N ARG A 72 -8.78 7.49 9.69
CA ARG A 72 -8.45 8.12 10.97
C ARG A 72 -7.10 8.84 10.93
N ARG A 73 -6.06 8.24 10.35
CA ARG A 73 -4.74 8.87 10.24
C ARG A 73 -4.79 10.15 9.41
N ASN A 74 -5.50 10.13 8.28
CA ASN A 74 -5.65 11.31 7.42
C ASN A 74 -6.38 12.44 8.18
N HIS A 75 -7.48 12.10 8.86
CA HIS A 75 -8.24 13.08 9.66
C HIS A 75 -7.38 13.71 10.78
N LEU A 76 -6.63 12.89 11.54
CA LEU A 76 -5.75 13.40 12.60
C LEU A 76 -4.62 14.28 12.05
N GLN A 77 -4.09 13.95 10.87
CA GLN A 77 -3.06 14.75 10.22
C GLN A 77 -3.59 16.10 9.74
N GLU A 78 -4.79 16.12 9.14
CA GLU A 78 -5.46 17.35 8.71
C GLU A 78 -5.74 18.25 9.90
N LYS A 79 -6.36 17.69 10.95
CA LYS A 79 -6.61 18.38 12.22
C LYS A 79 -5.33 18.97 12.82
N TYR A 80 -4.22 18.22 12.84
CA TYR A 80 -2.95 18.72 13.35
C TYR A 80 -2.46 19.95 12.57
N ARG A 81 -2.60 19.96 11.24
CA ARG A 81 -2.20 21.10 10.39
C ARG A 81 -3.06 22.34 10.62
N GLU A 82 -4.35 22.15 10.90
CA GLU A 82 -5.28 23.25 11.19
C GLU A 82 -5.04 23.86 12.57
N GLU A 83 -4.81 23.02 13.58
CA GLU A 83 -4.66 23.45 14.99
C GLU A 83 -3.26 23.95 15.34
N ASN A 84 -2.23 23.56 14.59
CA ASN A 84 -0.83 23.86 14.91
C ASN A 84 -0.18 24.65 13.79
N SER A 85 -0.23 25.98 13.92
CA SER A 85 0.40 26.90 12.95
C SER A 85 1.77 27.41 13.41
N ASP A 86 2.14 27.26 14.68
CA ASP A 86 3.41 27.73 15.23
C ASP A 86 4.57 26.82 14.77
N PRO A 87 5.52 27.33 13.95
CA PRO A 87 6.65 26.55 13.48
C PRO A 87 7.55 25.99 14.58
N LYS A 88 7.67 26.68 15.73
CA LYS A 88 8.50 26.20 16.86
C LYS A 88 7.89 24.96 17.50
N LYS A 89 6.57 24.95 17.68
CA LYS A 89 5.82 23.80 18.17
C LYS A 89 5.91 22.62 17.20
N ILE A 90 5.78 22.89 15.90
CA ILE A 90 5.92 21.85 14.86
C ILE A 90 7.32 21.22 14.93
N LEU A 91 8.38 22.02 15.06
CA LEU A 91 9.74 21.53 15.20
C LEU A 91 9.91 20.65 16.45
N SER A 92 9.38 21.05 17.60
CA SER A 92 9.43 20.23 18.81
C SER A 92 8.67 18.91 18.65
N ASP A 93 7.49 18.94 18.04
CA ASP A 93 6.68 17.74 17.81
C ASP A 93 7.39 16.76 16.85
N ILE A 94 8.07 17.27 15.82
CA ILE A 94 8.87 16.44 14.90
C ILE A 94 10.04 15.78 15.64
N GLN A 95 10.74 16.51 16.50
CA GLN A 95 11.85 15.96 17.29
C GLN A 95 11.39 14.81 18.20
N VAL A 96 10.22 14.95 18.82
CA VAL A 96 9.59 13.88 19.63
C VAL A 96 9.18 12.71 18.75
N ALA A 97 8.53 12.97 17.61
CA ALA A 97 8.06 11.95 16.69
C ALA A 97 9.17 11.13 16.02
N LEU A 98 10.40 11.68 15.94
CA LEU A 98 11.58 10.98 15.41
C LEU A 98 12.17 9.96 16.38
N GLN A 99 12.02 10.13 17.70
CA GLN A 99 12.65 9.25 18.71
C GLN A 99 12.34 7.76 18.50
N PRO A 100 11.09 7.34 18.23
CA PRO A 100 10.79 5.93 17.96
C PRO A 100 11.47 5.38 16.70
N TYR A 101 11.76 6.24 15.70
CA TYR A 101 12.44 5.83 14.46
C TYR A 101 13.94 5.67 14.69
N VAL A 102 14.55 6.55 15.48
CA VAL A 102 15.96 6.42 15.89
C VAL A 102 16.14 5.12 16.67
N LYS A 103 15.27 4.86 17.65
CA LYS A 103 15.30 3.59 18.40
C LYS A 103 15.14 2.36 17.50
N LYS A 104 14.19 2.38 16.56
CA LYS A 104 14.00 1.27 15.59
C LYS A 104 15.22 1.07 14.69
N MET A 105 15.93 2.13 14.34
CA MET A 105 17.15 2.10 13.55
C MET A 105 18.29 1.44 14.32
N GLU A 106 18.43 1.75 15.61
CA GLU A 106 19.42 1.14 16.52
C GLU A 106 19.12 -0.35 16.80
N ASP A 107 17.85 -0.69 17.01
CA ASP A 107 17.41 -2.06 17.33
C ASP A 107 17.45 -3.01 16.10
N THR A 108 17.50 -2.46 14.89
CA THR A 108 17.46 -3.24 13.64
C THR A 108 18.84 -3.81 13.28
N LYS A 109 18.89 -5.13 13.09
CA LYS A 109 20.10 -5.86 12.62
C LYS A 109 20.21 -6.00 11.10
N ASP A 110 19.13 -5.69 10.39
CA ASP A 110 19.03 -5.78 8.92
C ASP A 110 19.61 -4.51 8.28
N GLU A 111 20.66 -4.66 7.50
CA GLU A 111 21.41 -3.53 6.95
C GLU A 111 20.58 -2.69 5.98
N ASP A 112 19.70 -3.31 5.19
CA ASP A 112 18.83 -2.60 4.25
C ASP A 112 17.80 -1.75 4.99
N LYS A 113 17.17 -2.32 6.03
CA LYS A 113 16.23 -1.58 6.88
C LYS A 113 16.93 -0.46 7.66
N LYS A 114 18.14 -0.70 8.13
CA LYS A 114 18.94 0.31 8.81
C LYS A 114 19.24 1.49 7.88
N ASN A 115 19.71 1.20 6.67
CA ASN A 115 19.94 2.20 5.62
C ASN A 115 18.66 2.96 5.24
N MET A 116 17.50 2.28 5.22
CA MET A 116 16.21 2.93 5.01
C MET A 116 15.89 3.94 6.13
N PHE A 117 16.07 3.55 7.40
CA PHE A 117 15.82 4.46 8.53
C PHE A 117 16.77 5.66 8.54
N ILE A 118 18.06 5.45 8.26
CA ILE A 118 19.06 6.53 8.15
C ILE A 118 18.60 7.57 7.14
N LYS A 119 18.24 7.14 5.91
CA LYS A 119 17.75 8.05 4.86
C LYS A 119 16.51 8.84 5.27
N ILE A 120 15.59 8.22 6.02
CA ILE A 120 14.39 8.90 6.53
C ILE A 120 14.79 9.96 7.55
N ILE A 121 15.61 9.59 8.54
CA ILE A 121 16.04 10.49 9.63
C ILE A 121 16.81 11.69 9.07
N GLU A 122 17.79 11.45 8.20
CA GLU A 122 18.59 12.50 7.55
C GLU A 122 17.71 13.48 6.76
N LYS A 123 16.73 12.96 6.02
CA LYS A 123 15.81 13.80 5.24
C LYS A 123 14.95 14.69 6.14
N VAL A 124 14.45 14.16 7.25
CA VAL A 124 13.65 14.93 8.22
C VAL A 124 14.52 15.98 8.91
N GLN A 125 15.69 15.60 9.41
CA GLN A 125 16.63 16.52 10.07
C GLN A 125 17.09 17.64 9.14
N SER A 126 17.42 17.33 7.88
CA SER A 126 17.78 18.34 6.87
C SER A 126 16.64 19.32 6.63
N THR A 127 15.39 18.85 6.63
CA THR A 127 14.22 19.72 6.46
C THR A 127 13.96 20.58 7.69
N CYS A 128 14.12 20.02 8.90
CA CYS A 128 13.98 20.76 10.14
C CYS A 128 15.04 21.87 10.26
N GLY A 129 16.30 21.57 9.94
CA GLY A 129 17.38 22.57 9.97
C GLY A 129 17.13 23.74 9.01
N LYS A 130 16.55 23.48 7.82
CA LYS A 130 16.12 24.56 6.91
C LYS A 130 15.01 25.42 7.50
N LEU A 131 14.05 24.80 8.18
CA LEU A 131 12.96 25.52 8.84
C LEU A 131 13.47 26.33 10.04
N GLU A 132 14.36 25.76 10.85
CA GLU A 132 15.02 26.45 11.98
C GLU A 132 15.80 27.68 11.51
N ALA A 133 16.55 27.56 10.41
CA ALA A 133 17.31 28.68 9.84
C ALA A 133 16.41 29.81 9.30
N LEU A 134 15.17 29.53 8.89
CA LEU A 134 14.19 30.55 8.46
C LEU A 134 13.49 31.25 9.63
N LEU A 135 13.57 30.69 10.84
CA LEU A 135 12.95 31.22 12.05
C LEU A 135 13.91 32.06 12.91
N GLN A 136 15.20 32.09 12.55
CA GLN A 136 16.25 32.94 13.12
C GLN A 136 16.33 34.27 12.37
#